data_AF-A0A259PFT8-F1
#
_entry.id   AF-A0A259PFT8-F1
#
_cell.length_a   1.000
_cell.length_b   1.000
_cell.length_c   1.000
_cell.angle_alpha   90.00
_cell.angle_beta   90.00
_cell.angle_gamma   90.00
#
_symmetry.space_group_name_H-M   'P 1'
#
loop_
_entity.id
_entity.type
_entity.pdbx_description
1 polymer ?
#
loop_
_entity_poly.entity_id
_entity_poly.type
_entity_poly.pdbx_seq_one_letter_code
_entity_poly.pdbx_strand_id
1 'polypeptide(L)'
;MLVTSLTDSGSPDLQLVAATGPAPDGGRYDGALLTSGATRQTGLVQTADVPATVLAALGLRDRGAGLVGSTIGRVSGPSTADARLARLLDVQREALAITRVSGTFDSALLVLVVGFVAVAGLLLRGGRRPSRPVRRTLQVAGTVVALLPVSSFLVALVPWWRAGAPGAALGAAALGWAVLLAVPALAGPWRRTVLGTAAAVAAVTSGVLLADAVLGSPLTVDTPMGGHRLLGARFYGWSNQAFALAATAGMVLAVVVADQLVRRGLRWAAVAAVAVLGLVVVVVDGTPGLGSDAGGPVALLLMFGLLAVVVSGRRVRWRTVLLVVGAGVLVVGTLMVLDYLRPPTERTHLGRFVATLLQGGLWTVLARKESANLHALGDWRVLVLLVGAVALGWLALVRYAHRRGRRLRDTDLGGLVPLVPLLRAGLAAWGAAMVVGFLMNDSGIIIPAIGIALLAPLLLAAVARLRDEDQGEHGRDVRAADLGPAVSG
;
A
#
# COMPACT_ATOMS: atom_id res chain seq x y z
N MET A 1 23.90 27.45 21.04
CA MET A 1 24.47 26.19 21.55
C MET A 1 23.63 25.04 21.01
N LEU A 2 24.27 23.97 20.52
CA LEU A 2 23.59 22.75 20.06
C LEU A 2 24.18 21.57 20.84
N VAL A 3 23.32 20.81 21.51
CA VAL A 3 23.68 19.60 22.25
C VAL A 3 22.98 18.43 21.58
N THR A 4 23.74 17.38 21.26
CA THR A 4 23.23 16.21 20.55
C THR A 4 23.84 14.95 21.13
N SER A 5 23.00 13.99 21.49
CA SER A 5 23.45 12.62 21.76
C SER A 5 23.72 11.91 20.43
N LEU A 6 24.96 11.47 20.21
CA LEU A 6 25.42 10.84 18.96
C LEU A 6 25.69 9.33 19.10
N THR A 7 25.74 8.82 20.33
CA THR A 7 26.07 7.43 20.64
C THR A 7 24.82 6.66 21.02
N ASP A 8 24.65 5.46 20.48
CA ASP A 8 23.61 4.54 20.91
C ASP A 8 23.84 4.14 22.37
N SER A 9 22.82 4.29 23.20
CA SER A 9 22.80 3.84 24.60
C SER A 9 22.71 2.32 24.75
N GLY A 10 22.74 1.56 23.64
CA GLY A 10 22.44 0.13 23.58
C GLY A 10 20.94 -0.19 23.69
N SER A 11 20.10 0.81 23.92
CA SER A 11 18.64 0.74 23.91
C SER A 11 18.07 1.40 22.65
N PRO A 12 16.99 0.86 22.04
CA PRO A 12 16.39 1.39 20.82
C PRO A 12 15.53 2.63 21.12
N ASP A 13 16.10 3.65 21.75
CA ASP A 13 15.39 4.86 22.18
C ASP A 13 15.68 6.06 21.26
N LEU A 14 14.70 6.96 21.11
CA LEU A 14 14.95 8.26 20.49
C LEU A 14 15.94 9.06 21.35
N GLN A 15 16.97 9.61 20.71
CA GLN A 15 18.06 10.32 21.36
C GLN A 15 17.76 11.81 21.58
N LEU A 16 18.42 12.42 22.58
CA LEU A 16 18.23 13.82 22.92
C LEU A 16 18.96 14.76 21.96
N VAL A 17 18.23 15.76 21.46
CA VAL A 17 18.80 16.95 20.83
C VAL A 17 18.18 18.20 21.44
N ALA A 18 19.01 19.16 21.83
CA ALA A 18 18.59 20.45 22.36
C ALA A 18 19.39 21.58 21.73
N ALA A 19 18.73 22.69 21.42
CA ALA A 19 19.38 23.86 20.84
C ALA A 19 18.88 25.15 21.49
N THR A 20 19.77 26.12 21.65
CA THR A 20 19.51 27.49 22.12
C THR A 20 20.25 28.49 21.25
N GLY A 21 19.76 29.73 21.19
CA GLY A 21 20.35 30.78 20.36
C GLY A 21 19.76 30.87 18.94
N PRO A 22 20.47 31.52 18.00
CA PRO A 22 19.92 31.88 16.69
C PRO A 22 19.66 30.65 15.84
N ALA A 23 18.50 30.65 15.16
CA ALA A 23 18.09 29.64 14.21
C ALA A 23 18.26 30.15 12.76
N PRO A 24 18.35 29.25 11.76
CA PRO A 24 18.56 29.62 10.35
C PRO A 24 17.50 30.54 9.74
N ASP A 25 16.31 30.61 10.33
CA ASP A 25 15.19 31.47 9.92
C ASP A 25 15.23 32.89 10.52
N GLY A 26 16.32 33.23 11.22
CA GLY A 26 16.45 34.50 11.94
C GLY A 26 15.74 34.52 13.31
N GLY A 27 15.04 33.46 13.67
CA GLY A 27 14.44 33.28 14.99
C GLY A 27 15.44 32.75 16.02
N ARG A 28 14.92 32.32 17.17
CA ARG A 28 15.68 31.60 18.19
C ARG A 28 15.09 30.23 18.44
N TYR A 29 15.94 29.25 18.71
CA TYR A 29 15.51 27.90 19.11
C TYR A 29 14.84 27.89 20.49
N ASP A 30 15.11 28.90 21.31
CA ASP A 30 14.58 29.04 22.66
C ASP A 30 13.04 29.00 22.64
N GLY A 31 12.46 28.03 23.36
CA GLY A 31 11.00 27.87 23.46
C GLY A 31 10.32 27.12 22.30
N ALA A 32 11.07 26.66 21.30
CA ALA A 32 10.54 25.93 20.15
C ALA A 32 10.82 24.42 20.22
N LEU A 33 10.13 23.65 19.39
CA LEU A 33 10.55 22.29 19.04
C LEU A 33 11.50 22.34 17.84
N LEU A 34 12.40 21.36 17.75
CA LEU A 34 13.27 21.21 16.60
C LEU A 34 12.52 20.50 15.46
N THR A 35 12.87 20.83 14.23
CA THR A 35 12.34 20.17 13.03
C THR A 35 13.43 20.03 11.97
N SER A 36 13.25 19.12 11.04
CA SER A 36 14.21 18.84 9.97
C SER A 36 13.46 18.62 8.66
N GLY A 37 14.01 19.16 7.57
CA GLY A 37 13.49 18.90 6.23
C GLY A 37 13.70 17.46 5.77
N ALA A 38 14.66 16.75 6.36
CA ALA A 38 14.96 15.34 6.08
C ALA A 38 13.95 14.41 6.74
N THR A 39 13.52 14.70 7.98
CA THR A 39 12.48 13.92 8.67
C THR A 39 11.08 14.37 8.31
N ARG A 40 10.88 15.68 8.10
CA ARG A 40 9.57 16.35 8.02
C ARG A 40 8.67 16.08 9.22
N GLN A 41 9.27 15.73 10.36
CA GLN A 41 8.57 15.39 11.59
C GLN A 41 8.84 16.46 12.64
N THR A 42 7.77 16.93 13.28
CA THR A 42 7.88 17.89 14.39
C THR A 42 8.52 17.21 15.60
N GLY A 43 9.59 17.81 16.13
CA GLY A 43 10.31 17.29 17.29
C GLY A 43 11.26 16.14 16.98
N LEU A 44 11.55 15.86 15.70
CA LEU A 44 12.44 14.79 15.29
C LEU A 44 13.47 15.30 14.26
N VAL A 45 14.74 15.03 14.54
CA VAL A 45 15.88 15.36 13.68
C VAL A 45 16.76 14.12 13.54
N GLN A 46 17.55 14.05 12.47
CA GLN A 46 18.55 13.00 12.27
C GLN A 46 19.93 13.47 12.71
N THR A 47 20.79 12.53 13.08
CA THR A 47 22.22 12.79 13.31
C THR A 47 22.89 13.46 12.11
N ALA A 48 22.47 13.11 10.89
CA ALA A 48 22.96 13.71 9.66
C ALA A 48 22.61 15.21 9.50
N ASP A 49 21.62 15.71 10.24
CA ASP A 49 21.21 17.12 10.23
C ASP A 49 22.19 18.02 11.01
N VAL A 50 22.93 17.46 11.96
CA VAL A 50 23.92 18.18 12.78
C VAL A 50 25.02 18.82 11.92
N PRO A 51 25.77 18.08 11.08
CA PRO A 51 26.81 18.68 10.25
C PRO A 51 26.24 19.71 9.26
N ALA A 52 25.06 19.46 8.68
CA ALA A 52 24.39 20.42 7.80
C ALA A 52 24.08 21.75 8.52
N THR A 53 23.63 21.67 9.78
CA THR A 53 23.34 22.83 10.63
C THR A 53 24.60 23.60 10.99
N VAL A 54 25.67 22.92 11.37
CA VAL A 54 26.94 23.55 11.74
C VAL A 54 27.58 24.25 10.54
N LEU A 55 27.64 23.60 9.37
CA LEU A 55 28.17 24.24 8.16
C LEU A 55 27.34 25.45 7.74
N ALA A 56 26.01 25.36 7.86
CA ALA A 56 25.14 26.50 7.58
C ALA A 56 25.39 27.68 8.53
N ALA A 57 25.60 27.42 9.82
CA ALA A 57 25.92 28.44 10.82
C ALA A 57 27.29 29.10 10.59
N LEU A 58 28.26 28.35 10.03
CA LEU A 58 29.59 28.86 9.68
C LEU A 58 29.65 29.56 8.31
N GLY A 59 28.54 29.66 7.57
CA GLY A 59 28.52 30.21 6.22
C GLY A 59 29.21 29.32 5.18
N LEU A 60 29.37 28.02 5.45
CA LEU A 60 30.10 27.05 4.63
C LEU A 60 29.16 26.05 3.91
N ARG A 61 27.96 26.49 3.53
CA ARG A 61 26.93 25.62 2.91
C ARG A 61 27.45 24.93 1.64
N ASP A 62 28.24 25.63 0.84
CA ASP A 62 28.80 25.11 -0.42
C ASP A 62 29.79 23.96 -0.19
N ARG A 63 30.40 23.88 1.00
CA ARG A 63 31.29 22.77 1.41
C ARG A 63 30.54 21.54 1.91
N GLY A 64 29.21 21.63 2.05
CA GLY A 64 28.34 20.53 2.45
C GLY A 64 27.79 19.71 1.27
N ALA A 65 28.27 19.94 0.04
CA ALA A 65 27.84 19.21 -1.15
C ALA A 65 28.02 17.69 -0.97
N GLY A 66 26.92 16.98 -0.70
CA GLY A 66 26.92 15.53 -0.46
C GLY A 66 26.43 15.10 0.93
N LEU A 67 26.21 16.03 1.87
CA LEU A 67 25.54 15.70 3.13
C LEU A 67 24.09 15.25 2.87
N VAL A 68 23.68 14.19 3.56
CA VAL A 68 22.33 13.62 3.44
C VAL A 68 21.31 14.42 4.25
N GLY A 69 21.72 14.95 5.41
CA GLY A 69 20.84 15.68 6.31
C GLY A 69 20.52 17.10 5.87
N SER A 70 19.59 17.71 6.59
CA SER A 70 19.08 19.07 6.38
C SER A 70 19.41 19.96 7.58
N THR A 71 19.37 21.28 7.40
CA THR A 71 19.56 22.21 8.52
C THR A 71 18.43 22.09 9.53
N ILE A 72 18.76 21.95 10.81
CA ILE A 72 17.79 21.88 11.90
C ILE A 72 17.07 23.22 12.01
N GLY A 73 15.77 23.19 11.74
CA GLY A 73 14.87 24.31 11.88
C GLY A 73 14.19 24.33 13.25
N ARG A 74 13.34 25.32 13.42
CA ARG A 74 12.46 25.46 14.59
C ARG A 74 11.00 25.40 14.15
N VAL A 75 10.15 24.89 15.02
CA VAL A 75 8.70 24.90 14.85
C VAL A 75 8.03 25.18 16.19
N SER A 76 6.91 25.90 16.15
CA SER A 76 6.12 26.19 17.35
C SER A 76 5.72 24.88 18.05
N GLY A 77 5.80 24.88 19.37
CA GLY A 77 5.42 23.76 20.21
C GLY A 77 4.70 24.25 21.46
N PRO A 78 4.42 23.34 22.42
CA PRO A 78 3.94 23.73 23.73
C PRO A 78 4.78 24.85 24.36
N SER A 79 4.13 25.77 25.08
CA SER A 79 4.77 26.98 25.61
C SER A 79 5.79 26.67 26.71
N THR A 80 5.55 25.66 27.53
CA THR A 80 6.44 25.26 28.63
C THR A 80 7.42 24.17 28.21
N ALA A 81 8.60 24.14 28.85
CA ALA A 81 9.61 23.12 28.63
C ALA A 81 9.09 21.72 28.99
N ASP A 82 8.39 21.59 30.12
CA ASP A 82 7.82 20.32 30.56
C ASP A 82 6.77 19.77 29.58
N ALA A 83 5.93 20.64 29.01
CA ALA A 83 4.96 20.20 28.01
C ALA A 83 5.62 19.78 26.69
N ARG A 84 6.73 20.44 26.29
CA ARG A 84 7.54 19.99 25.14
C ARG A 84 8.17 18.63 25.41
N LEU A 85 8.78 18.45 26.59
CA LEU A 85 9.38 17.18 26.99
C LEU A 85 8.33 16.06 27.06
N ALA A 86 7.18 16.31 27.69
CA ALA A 86 6.09 15.34 27.77
C ALA A 86 5.59 14.88 26.40
N ARG A 87 5.51 15.80 25.42
CA ARG A 87 5.18 15.47 24.03
C ARG A 87 6.23 14.57 23.39
N LEU A 88 7.52 14.89 23.54
CA LEU A 88 8.60 14.10 22.95
C LEU A 88 8.70 12.70 23.59
N LEU A 89 8.50 12.59 24.91
CA LEU A 89 8.43 11.32 25.60
C LEU A 89 7.24 10.48 25.15
N ASP A 90 6.10 11.09 24.85
CA ASP A 90 4.95 10.36 24.30
C ASP A 90 5.22 9.83 22.88
N VAL A 91 5.87 10.62 22.02
CA VAL A 91 6.36 10.17 20.70
C VAL A 91 7.34 9.00 20.84
N GLN A 92 8.27 9.06 21.80
CA GLN A 92 9.19 7.97 22.07
C GLN A 92 8.45 6.69 22.51
N ARG A 93 7.44 6.82 23.37
CA ARG A 93 6.61 5.68 23.81
C ARG A 93 5.88 5.03 22.64
N GLU A 94 5.30 5.83 21.74
CA GLU A 94 4.65 5.34 20.51
C GLU A 94 5.65 4.57 19.65
N ALA A 95 6.79 5.18 19.34
CA ALA A 95 7.83 4.56 18.51
C ALA A 95 8.38 3.24 19.11
N LEU A 96 8.56 3.18 20.43
CA LEU A 96 8.95 1.96 21.14
C LEU A 96 7.83 0.92 21.21
N ALA A 97 6.58 1.35 21.26
CA ALA A 97 5.44 0.43 21.29
C ALA A 97 5.30 -0.26 19.93
N ILE A 98 5.46 0.47 18.81
CA ILE A 98 5.24 -0.09 17.47
C ILE A 98 6.27 -1.17 17.13
N THR A 99 7.54 -0.97 17.48
CA THR A 99 8.61 -1.96 17.23
C THR A 99 8.36 -3.29 17.94
N ARG A 100 7.63 -3.29 19.06
CA ARG A 100 7.27 -4.50 19.83
C ARG A 100 6.05 -5.24 19.29
N VAL A 101 5.15 -4.55 18.59
CA VAL A 101 3.85 -5.11 18.18
C VAL A 101 3.72 -5.31 16.67
N SER A 102 4.46 -4.58 15.84
CA SER A 102 4.36 -4.61 14.38
C SER A 102 4.56 -6.02 13.82
N GLY A 103 5.63 -6.72 14.21
CA GLY A 103 5.90 -8.07 13.70
C GLY A 103 4.82 -9.10 14.07
N THR A 104 4.22 -8.95 15.26
CA THR A 104 3.08 -9.79 15.70
C THR A 104 1.82 -9.45 14.91
N PHE A 105 1.56 -8.16 14.65
CA PHE A 105 0.44 -7.73 13.83
C PHE A 105 0.55 -8.27 12.41
N ASP A 106 1.70 -8.13 11.76
CA ASP A 106 1.94 -8.60 10.39
C ASP A 106 1.76 -10.12 10.29
N SER A 107 2.31 -10.85 11.27
CA SER A 107 2.16 -12.31 11.35
C SER A 107 0.70 -12.72 11.55
N ALA A 108 -0.02 -12.04 12.44
CA ALA A 108 -1.43 -12.32 12.72
C ALA A 108 -2.33 -12.01 11.51
N LEU A 109 -2.10 -10.87 10.85
CA LEU A 109 -2.79 -10.49 9.61
C LEU A 109 -2.59 -11.56 8.54
N LEU A 110 -1.35 -12.01 8.36
CA LEU A 110 -1.01 -12.99 7.35
C LEU A 110 -1.65 -14.36 7.66
N VAL A 111 -1.58 -14.83 8.90
CA VAL A 111 -2.28 -16.06 9.34
C VAL A 111 -3.78 -15.95 9.11
N LEU A 112 -4.38 -14.79 9.41
CA LEU A 112 -5.81 -14.55 9.21
C LEU A 112 -6.19 -14.57 7.73
N VAL A 113 -5.42 -13.92 6.86
CA VAL A 113 -5.63 -13.92 5.40
C VAL A 113 -5.51 -15.33 4.85
N VAL A 114 -4.44 -16.05 5.20
CA VAL A 114 -4.20 -17.43 4.75
C VAL A 114 -5.31 -18.37 5.24
N GLY A 115 -5.66 -18.27 6.53
CA GLY A 115 -6.74 -19.03 7.14
C GLY A 115 -8.08 -18.76 6.46
N PHE A 116 -8.40 -17.48 6.21
CA PHE A 116 -9.60 -17.09 5.48
C PHE A 116 -9.62 -17.68 4.07
N VAL A 117 -8.52 -17.53 3.30
CA VAL A 117 -8.41 -18.06 1.94
C VAL A 117 -8.55 -19.57 1.91
N ALA A 118 -7.93 -20.28 2.86
CA ALA A 118 -8.04 -21.74 2.97
C ALA A 118 -9.47 -22.18 3.30
N VAL A 119 -10.11 -21.57 4.30
CA VAL A 119 -11.48 -21.90 4.71
C VAL A 119 -12.48 -21.56 3.60
N ALA A 120 -12.41 -20.35 3.03
CA ALA A 120 -13.25 -19.95 1.92
C ALA A 120 -13.05 -20.86 0.71
N GLY A 121 -11.79 -21.18 0.38
CA GLY A 121 -11.46 -22.13 -0.68
C GLY A 121 -12.09 -23.50 -0.46
N LEU A 122 -11.99 -24.07 0.75
CA LEU A 122 -12.59 -25.36 1.10
C LEU A 122 -14.12 -25.33 1.03
N LEU A 123 -14.76 -24.29 1.59
CA LEU A 123 -16.22 -24.15 1.59
C LEU A 123 -16.78 -23.90 0.18
N LEU A 124 -15.99 -23.29 -0.70
CA LEU A 124 -16.38 -23.04 -2.09
C LEU A 124 -16.02 -24.23 -3.03
N ARG A 125 -15.12 -25.14 -2.64
CA ARG A 125 -14.60 -26.27 -3.42
C ARG A 125 -15.57 -27.44 -3.62
N GLY A 126 -16.62 -27.56 -2.80
CA GLY A 126 -17.58 -28.66 -2.86
C GLY A 126 -18.59 -28.56 -4.00
N GLY A 127 -19.04 -29.71 -4.55
CA GLY A 127 -20.21 -29.78 -5.43
C GLY A 127 -21.53 -29.45 -4.71
N ARG A 128 -21.50 -29.47 -3.37
CA ARG A 128 -22.56 -28.92 -2.51
C ARG A 128 -22.39 -27.41 -2.44
N ARG A 129 -23.40 -26.67 -2.90
CA ARG A 129 -23.43 -25.21 -2.79
C ARG A 129 -23.54 -24.84 -1.30
N PRO A 130 -22.61 -24.05 -0.73
CA PRO A 130 -22.68 -23.65 0.68
C PRO A 130 -24.00 -22.91 0.93
N SER A 131 -24.56 -23.07 2.14
CA SER A 131 -25.83 -22.45 2.49
C SER A 131 -25.74 -20.91 2.45
N ARG A 132 -26.89 -20.24 2.28
CA ARG A 132 -26.99 -18.77 2.28
C ARG A 132 -26.30 -18.10 3.48
N PRO A 133 -26.47 -18.54 4.74
CA PRO A 133 -25.76 -17.93 5.86
C PRO A 133 -24.24 -18.06 5.73
N VAL A 134 -23.73 -19.21 5.27
CA VAL A 134 -22.28 -19.42 5.06
C VAL A 134 -21.73 -18.45 4.02
N ARG A 135 -22.42 -18.25 2.89
CA ARG A 135 -22.00 -17.29 1.86
C ARG A 135 -21.99 -15.85 2.37
N ARG A 136 -23.01 -15.46 3.13
CA ARG A 136 -23.09 -14.14 3.75
C ARG A 136 -21.94 -13.92 4.74
N THR A 137 -21.65 -14.93 5.57
CA THR A 137 -20.50 -14.88 6.48
C THR A 137 -19.18 -14.74 5.72
N LEU A 138 -18.98 -15.49 4.63
CA LEU A 138 -17.78 -15.35 3.79
C LEU A 138 -17.66 -13.96 3.15
N GLN A 139 -18.78 -13.38 2.71
CA GLN A 139 -18.79 -12.02 2.15
C GLN A 139 -18.40 -10.97 3.20
N VAL A 140 -19.00 -11.05 4.39
CA VAL A 140 -18.71 -10.12 5.50
C VAL A 140 -17.28 -10.30 5.98
N ALA A 141 -16.87 -11.53 6.29
CA ALA A 141 -15.53 -11.84 6.77
C ALA A 141 -14.46 -11.46 5.75
N GLY A 142 -14.65 -11.77 4.46
CA GLY A 142 -13.71 -11.39 3.41
C GLY A 142 -13.58 -9.87 3.24
N THR A 143 -14.68 -9.13 3.44
CA THR A 143 -14.66 -7.66 3.42
C THR A 143 -13.89 -7.09 4.61
N VAL A 144 -14.14 -7.61 5.83
CA VAL A 144 -13.41 -7.18 7.04
C VAL A 144 -11.93 -7.52 6.93
N VAL A 145 -11.57 -8.72 6.51
CA VAL A 145 -10.17 -9.15 6.34
C VAL A 145 -9.45 -8.27 5.30
N ALA A 146 -10.11 -7.95 4.18
CA ALA A 146 -9.56 -7.05 3.16
C ALA A 146 -9.36 -5.62 3.65
N LEU A 147 -10.09 -5.17 4.68
CA LEU A 147 -9.98 -3.83 5.25
C LEU A 147 -8.91 -3.73 6.35
N LEU A 148 -8.47 -4.84 6.94
CA LEU A 148 -7.44 -4.82 7.98
C LEU A 148 -6.13 -4.13 7.55
N PRO A 149 -5.62 -4.32 6.31
CA PRO A 149 -4.43 -3.62 5.86
C PRO A 149 -4.57 -2.09 5.90
N VAL A 150 -5.66 -1.51 5.38
CA VAL A 150 -5.86 -0.05 5.46
C VAL A 150 -6.14 0.41 6.90
N SER A 151 -6.85 -0.40 7.68
CA SER A 151 -7.10 -0.09 9.10
C SER A 151 -5.83 0.00 9.92
N SER A 152 -4.76 -0.70 9.54
CA SER A 152 -3.45 -0.60 10.20
C SER A 152 -2.84 0.82 10.11
N PHE A 153 -3.17 1.61 9.08
CA PHE A 153 -2.77 3.01 8.99
C PHE A 153 -3.67 3.89 9.88
N LEU A 154 -4.96 3.58 9.93
CA LEU A 154 -5.94 4.34 10.72
C LEU A 154 -5.75 4.17 12.23
N VAL A 155 -4.99 3.16 12.70
CA VAL A 155 -4.68 3.05 14.14
C VAL A 155 -3.84 4.23 14.65
N ALA A 156 -3.14 4.97 13.77
CA ALA A 156 -2.45 6.21 14.15
C ALA A 156 -3.39 7.28 14.75
N LEU A 157 -4.70 7.17 14.48
CA LEU A 157 -5.71 8.09 15.02
C LEU A 157 -6.11 7.79 16.48
N VAL A 158 -5.63 6.67 17.03
CA VAL A 158 -5.99 6.20 18.37
C VAL A 158 -4.72 6.08 19.21
N PRO A 159 -4.66 6.61 20.45
CA PRO A 159 -3.46 6.54 21.30
C PRO A 159 -3.28 5.15 21.94
N TRP A 160 -3.23 4.10 21.13
CA TRP A 160 -3.19 2.69 21.55
C TRP A 160 -1.94 2.36 22.39
N TRP A 161 -0.83 3.09 22.18
CA TRP A 161 0.42 2.94 22.93
C TRP A 161 0.31 3.37 24.39
N ARG A 162 -0.71 4.15 24.74
CA ARG A 162 -0.97 4.59 26.12
C ARG A 162 -1.79 3.59 26.93
N ALA A 163 -2.30 2.53 26.30
CA ALA A 163 -3.08 1.50 26.98
C ALA A 163 -2.18 0.60 27.85
N GLY A 164 -2.75 0.01 28.91
CA GLY A 164 -2.03 -0.97 29.75
C GLY A 164 -1.59 -2.23 28.99
N ALA A 165 -2.28 -2.56 27.88
CA ALA A 165 -1.90 -3.64 26.97
C ALA A 165 -1.85 -3.12 25.51
N PRO A 166 -0.75 -2.47 25.07
CA PRO A 166 -0.67 -1.81 23.78
C PRO A 166 -0.97 -2.70 22.57
N GLY A 167 -0.48 -3.94 22.58
CA GLY A 167 -0.73 -4.89 21.49
C GLY A 167 -2.21 -5.24 21.32
N ALA A 168 -2.92 -5.46 22.44
CA ALA A 168 -4.36 -5.72 22.41
C ALA A 168 -5.15 -4.48 21.98
N ALA A 169 -4.75 -3.29 22.45
CA ALA A 169 -5.38 -2.02 22.05
C ALA A 169 -5.21 -1.74 20.55
N LEU A 170 -4.02 -2.00 19.99
CA LEU A 170 -3.76 -1.86 18.55
C LEU A 170 -4.58 -2.85 17.74
N GLY A 171 -4.61 -4.13 18.13
CA GLY A 171 -5.42 -5.15 17.45
C GLY A 171 -6.92 -4.81 17.48
N ALA A 172 -7.43 -4.36 18.63
CA ALA A 172 -8.81 -3.92 18.78
C ALA A 172 -9.12 -2.67 17.93
N ALA A 173 -8.20 -1.70 17.88
CA ALA A 173 -8.36 -0.50 17.05
C ALA A 173 -8.37 -0.85 15.55
N ALA A 174 -7.47 -1.71 15.09
CA ALA A 174 -7.41 -2.16 13.70
C ALA A 174 -8.69 -2.92 13.29
N LEU A 175 -9.17 -3.84 14.15
CA LEU A 175 -10.42 -4.55 13.93
C LEU A 175 -11.62 -3.59 13.97
N GLY A 176 -11.66 -2.66 14.92
CA GLY A 176 -12.71 -1.65 15.04
C GLY A 176 -12.84 -0.80 13.78
N TRP A 177 -11.72 -0.29 13.26
CA TRP A 177 -11.70 0.42 11.96
C TRP A 177 -12.15 -0.48 10.81
N ALA A 178 -11.68 -1.73 10.74
CA ALA A 178 -12.05 -2.64 9.66
C ALA A 178 -13.56 -2.92 9.65
N VAL A 179 -14.16 -3.14 10.83
CA VAL A 179 -15.62 -3.32 10.98
C VAL A 179 -16.36 -2.04 10.62
N LEU A 180 -15.91 -0.88 11.12
CA LEU A 180 -16.53 0.42 10.84
C LEU A 180 -16.58 0.71 9.34
N LEU A 181 -15.47 0.45 8.63
CA LEU A 181 -15.37 0.64 7.17
C LEU A 181 -16.15 -0.43 6.39
N ALA A 182 -16.30 -1.64 6.93
CA ALA A 182 -17.06 -2.71 6.28
C ALA A 182 -18.56 -2.40 6.21
N VAL A 183 -19.12 -1.70 7.22
CA VAL A 183 -20.56 -1.35 7.26
C VAL A 183 -21.02 -0.62 5.99
N PRO A 184 -20.47 0.56 5.62
CA PRO A 184 -20.87 1.23 4.39
C PRO A 184 -20.50 0.41 3.14
N ALA A 185 -19.34 -0.25 3.13
CA ALA A 185 -18.90 -1.07 1.99
C ALA A 185 -19.89 -2.21 1.65
N LEU A 186 -20.56 -2.78 2.67
CA LEU A 186 -21.57 -3.83 2.53
C LEU A 186 -22.99 -3.28 2.34
N ALA A 187 -23.31 -2.11 2.91
CA ALA A 187 -24.66 -1.53 2.87
C ALA A 187 -24.94 -0.67 1.63
N GLY A 188 -23.91 -0.13 0.98
CA GLY A 188 -24.06 0.85 -0.09
C GLY A 188 -24.76 0.36 -1.37
N PRO A 189 -25.15 1.27 -2.27
CA PRO A 189 -25.87 0.97 -3.52
C PRO A 189 -25.04 0.15 -4.53
N TRP A 190 -23.70 0.20 -4.46
CA TRP A 190 -22.79 -0.58 -5.29
C TRP A 190 -22.91 -2.09 -5.08
N ARG A 191 -23.49 -2.54 -3.96
CA ARG A 191 -23.79 -3.97 -3.70
C ARG A 191 -24.74 -4.60 -4.72
N ARG A 192 -25.22 -3.85 -5.72
CA ARG A 192 -25.99 -4.37 -6.86
C ARG A 192 -25.10 -4.99 -7.94
N THR A 193 -23.81 -4.67 -7.97
CA THR A 193 -22.85 -5.23 -8.94
C THR A 193 -21.91 -6.20 -8.26
N VAL A 194 -21.56 -7.32 -8.89
CA VAL A 194 -20.79 -8.42 -8.26
C VAL A 194 -19.51 -7.95 -7.57
N LEU A 195 -18.74 -7.08 -8.22
CA LEU A 195 -17.50 -6.49 -7.66
C LEU A 195 -17.72 -5.15 -6.93
N GLY A 196 -18.96 -4.72 -6.72
CA GLY A 196 -19.24 -3.40 -6.15
C GLY A 196 -18.75 -3.22 -4.71
N THR A 197 -18.86 -4.25 -3.86
CA THR A 197 -18.27 -4.22 -2.51
C THR A 197 -16.74 -4.16 -2.59
N ALA A 198 -16.12 -4.91 -3.51
CA ALA A 198 -14.68 -4.85 -3.73
C ALA A 198 -14.23 -3.46 -4.21
N ALA A 199 -15.00 -2.82 -5.09
CA ALA A 199 -14.76 -1.45 -5.53
C ALA A 199 -14.92 -0.43 -4.38
N ALA A 200 -15.87 -0.63 -3.47
CA ALA A 200 -16.04 0.24 -2.31
C ALA A 200 -14.87 0.12 -1.33
N VAL A 201 -14.43 -1.11 -1.03
CA VAL A 201 -13.21 -1.32 -0.21
C VAL A 201 -12.00 -0.69 -0.90
N ALA A 202 -11.82 -0.92 -2.20
CA ALA A 202 -10.74 -0.34 -2.98
C ALA A 202 -10.78 1.20 -3.01
N ALA A 203 -11.97 1.80 -3.13
CA ALA A 203 -12.14 3.25 -3.08
C ALA A 203 -11.77 3.83 -1.70
N VAL A 204 -12.19 3.17 -0.62
CA VAL A 204 -11.82 3.56 0.75
C VAL A 204 -10.31 3.41 0.96
N THR A 205 -9.71 2.28 0.59
CA THR A 205 -8.27 2.05 0.71
C THR A 205 -7.47 3.08 -0.07
N SER A 206 -7.84 3.34 -1.33
CA SER A 206 -7.17 4.35 -2.15
C SER A 206 -7.35 5.75 -1.56
N GLY A 207 -8.57 6.09 -1.11
CA GLY A 207 -8.87 7.39 -0.52
C GLY A 207 -8.07 7.67 0.74
N VAL A 208 -7.96 6.70 1.67
CA VAL A 208 -7.17 6.85 2.90
C VAL A 208 -5.69 7.08 2.56
N LEU A 209 -5.10 6.26 1.69
CA LEU A 209 -3.67 6.36 1.36
C LEU A 209 -3.34 7.65 0.58
N LEU A 210 -4.20 8.05 -0.37
CA LEU A 210 -4.04 9.29 -1.11
C LEU A 210 -4.19 10.51 -0.20
N ALA A 211 -5.20 10.52 0.67
CA ALA A 211 -5.40 11.59 1.65
C ALA A 211 -4.21 11.68 2.61
N ASP A 212 -3.71 10.53 3.09
CA ASP A 212 -2.52 10.48 3.94
C ASP A 212 -1.32 11.15 3.28
N ALA A 213 -0.99 10.78 2.04
CA ALA A 213 0.14 11.39 1.31
C ALA A 213 -0.02 12.89 1.13
N VAL A 214 -1.22 13.37 0.77
CA VAL A 214 -1.50 14.80 0.57
C VAL A 214 -1.43 15.58 1.88
N LEU A 215 -1.79 14.97 3.01
CA LEU A 215 -1.75 15.58 4.34
C LEU A 215 -0.35 15.51 5.01
N GLY A 216 0.66 15.02 4.31
CA GLY A 216 2.03 14.93 4.85
C GLY A 216 2.35 13.62 5.56
N SER A 217 1.62 12.55 5.26
CA SER A 217 1.79 11.17 5.74
C SER A 217 1.65 10.93 7.25
N PRO A 218 0.71 11.58 7.97
CA PRO A 218 0.55 11.35 9.40
C PRO A 218 0.18 9.92 9.79
N LEU A 219 -0.50 9.16 8.93
CA LEU A 219 -0.95 7.78 9.18
C LEU A 219 0.10 6.73 8.83
N THR A 220 1.14 7.11 8.08
CA THR A 220 2.20 6.17 7.68
C THR A 220 3.31 6.09 8.73
N VAL A 221 3.35 6.99 9.72
CA VAL A 221 4.42 7.01 10.73
C VAL A 221 4.01 6.20 11.95
N ASP A 222 4.90 5.32 12.39
CA ASP A 222 4.75 4.42 13.55
C ASP A 222 3.47 3.57 13.52
N THR A 223 3.04 3.18 12.33
CA THR A 223 1.98 2.21 12.09
C THR A 223 2.54 0.87 11.60
N PRO A 224 1.83 -0.27 11.81
CA PRO A 224 2.38 -1.59 11.51
C PRO A 224 2.84 -1.75 10.05
N MET A 225 2.07 -1.18 9.12
CA MET A 225 2.36 -1.24 7.69
C MET A 225 3.10 0.02 7.18
N GLY A 226 3.52 0.88 8.11
CA GLY A 226 4.14 2.18 7.87
C GLY A 226 5.66 2.18 8.01
N GLY A 227 6.22 3.38 8.24
CA GLY A 227 7.61 3.60 8.59
C GLY A 227 7.79 3.75 10.10
N HIS A 228 8.90 3.26 10.65
CA HIS A 228 9.22 3.38 12.07
C HIS A 228 10.28 4.45 12.31
N ARG A 229 10.01 5.43 13.20
CA ARG A 229 10.96 6.51 13.52
C ARG A 229 12.27 5.96 14.06
N LEU A 230 12.20 4.95 14.94
CA LEU A 230 13.37 4.34 15.58
C LEU A 230 14.30 3.60 14.63
N LEU A 231 13.74 2.97 13.60
CA LEU A 231 14.56 2.22 12.62
C LEU A 231 15.20 3.17 11.58
N GLY A 232 14.82 4.44 11.57
CA GLY A 232 15.31 5.42 10.61
C GLY A 232 15.00 5.10 9.15
N ALA A 233 14.10 4.15 8.90
CA ALA A 233 13.84 3.60 7.56
C ALA A 233 13.03 4.57 6.68
N ARG A 234 12.02 5.24 7.25
CA ARG A 234 11.16 6.21 6.54
C ARG A 234 10.40 7.10 7.54
N PHE A 235 10.44 8.42 7.35
CA PHE A 235 9.80 9.41 8.24
C PHE A 235 8.54 10.07 7.66
N TYR A 236 8.29 9.91 6.36
CA TYR A 236 7.12 10.40 5.64
C TYR A 236 7.00 9.66 4.29
N GLY A 237 5.91 9.89 3.56
CA GLY A 237 5.65 9.26 2.27
C GLY A 237 5.11 7.85 2.40
N TRP A 238 4.92 7.19 1.26
CA TRP A 238 4.35 5.85 1.21
C TRP A 238 5.41 4.79 1.51
N SER A 239 5.07 3.87 2.41
CA SER A 239 5.82 2.64 2.57
C SER A 239 5.61 1.73 1.34
N ASN A 240 6.50 0.75 1.16
CA ASN A 240 6.35 -0.22 0.08
C ASN A 240 5.05 -1.05 0.24
N GLN A 241 4.54 -1.16 1.47
CA GLN A 241 3.25 -1.77 1.76
C GLN A 241 2.09 -0.86 1.35
N ALA A 242 2.17 0.45 1.64
CA ALA A 242 1.21 1.44 1.18
C ALA A 242 1.14 1.49 -0.35
N PHE A 243 2.30 1.47 -1.04
CA PHE A 243 2.40 1.31 -2.49
C PHE A 243 1.63 0.07 -2.98
N ALA A 244 1.90 -1.11 -2.39
CA ALA A 244 1.25 -2.36 -2.80
C ALA A 244 -0.28 -2.32 -2.63
N LEU A 245 -0.75 -1.73 -1.53
CA LEU A 245 -2.18 -1.53 -1.28
C LEU A 245 -2.80 -0.53 -2.26
N ALA A 246 -2.17 0.63 -2.49
CA ALA A 246 -2.64 1.65 -3.43
C ALA A 246 -2.69 1.12 -4.86
N ALA A 247 -1.67 0.38 -5.31
CA ALA A 247 -1.64 -0.27 -6.61
C ALA A 247 -2.78 -1.29 -6.76
N THR A 248 -2.97 -2.14 -5.75
CA THR A 248 -4.00 -3.17 -5.76
C THR A 248 -5.41 -2.58 -5.73
N ALA A 249 -5.65 -1.63 -4.83
CA ALA A 249 -6.93 -0.92 -4.71
C ALA A 249 -7.23 -0.10 -5.97
N GLY A 250 -6.26 0.67 -6.46
CA GLY A 250 -6.38 1.42 -7.70
C GLY A 250 -6.70 0.54 -8.90
N MET A 251 -6.09 -0.65 -9.00
CA MET A 251 -6.43 -1.63 -10.03
C MET A 251 -7.88 -2.11 -9.90
N VAL A 252 -8.32 -2.55 -8.72
CA VAL A 252 -9.70 -3.02 -8.47
C VAL A 252 -10.71 -1.94 -8.88
N LEU A 253 -10.47 -0.69 -8.46
CA LEU A 253 -11.31 0.43 -8.82
C LEU A 253 -11.31 0.70 -10.32
N ALA A 254 -10.14 0.70 -10.97
CA ALA A 254 -10.00 0.91 -12.41
C ALA A 254 -10.79 -0.12 -13.22
N VAL A 255 -10.69 -1.41 -12.87
CA VAL A 255 -11.42 -2.46 -13.59
C VAL A 255 -12.92 -2.32 -13.43
N VAL A 256 -13.42 -2.06 -12.21
CA VAL A 256 -14.87 -1.94 -12.00
C VAL A 256 -15.43 -0.71 -12.70
N VAL A 257 -14.77 0.44 -12.59
CA VAL A 257 -15.20 1.68 -13.26
C VAL A 257 -15.13 1.51 -14.78
N ALA A 258 -14.04 0.95 -15.31
CA ALA A 258 -13.90 0.74 -16.75
C ALA A 258 -14.92 -0.26 -17.29
N ASP A 259 -15.21 -1.35 -16.58
CA ASP A 259 -16.20 -2.34 -16.98
C ASP A 259 -17.61 -1.72 -17.08
N GLN A 260 -18.00 -0.91 -16.09
CA GLN A 260 -19.27 -0.20 -16.09
C GLN A 260 -19.38 0.80 -17.25
N LEU A 261 -18.31 1.57 -17.54
CA LEU A 261 -18.31 2.54 -18.64
C LEU A 261 -18.30 1.86 -20.01
N VAL A 262 -17.54 0.78 -20.19
CA VAL A 262 -17.53 -0.01 -21.43
C VAL A 262 -18.91 -0.62 -21.71
N ARG A 263 -19.60 -1.15 -20.69
CA ARG A 263 -20.97 -1.67 -20.83
C ARG A 263 -21.98 -0.61 -21.24
N ARG A 264 -21.75 0.66 -20.91
CA ARG A 264 -22.57 1.81 -21.34
C ARG A 264 -22.19 2.33 -22.74
N GLY A 265 -21.26 1.69 -23.45
CA GLY A 265 -20.76 2.16 -24.74
C GLY A 265 -19.75 3.32 -24.65
N LEU A 266 -19.41 3.78 -23.45
CA LEU A 266 -18.52 4.92 -23.21
C LEU A 266 -17.05 4.49 -23.13
N ARG A 267 -16.56 3.82 -24.18
CA ARG A 267 -15.24 3.19 -24.17
C ARG A 267 -14.09 4.17 -23.92
N TRP A 268 -14.12 5.33 -24.54
CA TRP A 268 -13.08 6.34 -24.34
C TRP A 268 -13.14 7.00 -22.96
N ALA A 269 -14.34 7.15 -22.37
CA ALA A 269 -14.47 7.56 -20.98
C ALA A 269 -13.87 6.50 -20.04
N ALA A 270 -14.02 5.21 -20.35
CA ALA A 270 -13.38 4.13 -19.60
C ALA A 270 -11.85 4.20 -19.66
N VAL A 271 -11.29 4.43 -20.85
CA VAL A 271 -9.84 4.64 -21.03
C VAL A 271 -9.37 5.86 -20.24
N ALA A 272 -10.10 6.98 -20.34
CA ALA A 272 -9.79 8.20 -19.61
C ALA A 272 -9.85 7.98 -18.09
N ALA A 273 -10.86 7.27 -17.57
CA ALA A 273 -10.97 6.95 -16.15
C ALA A 273 -9.78 6.12 -15.64
N VAL A 274 -9.35 5.10 -16.40
CA VAL A 274 -8.15 4.30 -16.05
C VAL A 274 -6.89 5.18 -16.09
N ALA A 275 -6.75 6.02 -17.11
CA ALA A 275 -5.60 6.91 -17.27
C ALA A 275 -5.52 7.96 -16.16
N VAL A 276 -6.64 8.60 -15.81
CA VAL A 276 -6.71 9.60 -14.73
C VAL A 276 -6.44 8.96 -13.38
N LEU A 277 -7.08 7.83 -13.07
CA LEU A 277 -6.83 7.11 -11.82
C LEU A 277 -5.36 6.69 -11.72
N GLY A 278 -4.82 6.14 -12.81
CA GLY A 278 -3.41 5.75 -12.86
C GLY A 278 -2.46 6.94 -12.70
N LEU A 279 -2.74 8.06 -13.36
CA LEU A 279 -1.96 9.28 -13.24
C LEU A 279 -1.98 9.82 -11.80
N VAL A 280 -3.14 9.86 -11.15
CA VAL A 280 -3.26 10.31 -9.76
C VAL A 280 -2.40 9.43 -8.84
N VAL A 281 -2.51 8.10 -8.96
CA VAL A 281 -1.73 7.18 -8.10
C VAL A 281 -0.24 7.30 -8.39
N VAL A 282 0.18 7.37 -9.66
CA VAL A 282 1.59 7.54 -10.07
C VAL A 282 2.18 8.85 -9.55
N VAL A 283 1.43 9.96 -9.67
CA VAL A 283 1.88 11.27 -9.22
C VAL A 283 2.00 11.30 -7.71
N VAL A 284 1.01 10.80 -6.98
CA VAL A 284 1.08 10.79 -5.51
C VAL A 284 2.21 9.89 -5.02
N ASP A 285 2.38 8.71 -5.62
CA ASP A 285 3.44 7.75 -5.28
C ASP A 285 4.85 8.30 -5.52
N GLY A 286 5.10 8.87 -6.71
CA GLY A 286 6.43 9.29 -7.11
C GLY A 286 6.84 10.73 -6.75
N THR A 287 5.88 11.63 -6.47
CA THR A 287 6.20 13.05 -6.27
C THR A 287 7.03 13.26 -5.00
N PRO A 288 8.19 13.94 -5.08
CA PRO A 288 8.98 14.29 -3.91
C PRO A 288 8.16 15.08 -2.89
N GLY A 289 8.05 14.54 -1.69
CA GLY A 289 7.31 15.15 -0.59
C GLY A 289 5.87 14.67 -0.40
N LEU A 290 5.34 13.90 -1.36
CA LEU A 290 4.17 13.05 -1.18
C LEU A 290 4.68 11.62 -0.90
N GLY A 291 4.30 10.63 -1.72
CA GLY A 291 4.68 9.22 -1.59
C GLY A 291 6.19 8.98 -1.58
N SER A 292 6.95 9.73 -2.38
CA SER A 292 8.43 9.63 -2.45
C SER A 292 8.94 8.20 -2.66
N ASP A 293 8.19 7.36 -3.38
CA ASP A 293 8.62 6.02 -3.82
C ASP A 293 9.34 6.14 -5.18
N ALA A 294 10.59 5.71 -5.23
CA ALA A 294 11.41 5.76 -6.44
C ALA A 294 11.07 4.63 -7.44
N GLY A 295 10.62 3.47 -6.95
CA GLY A 295 10.38 2.28 -7.76
C GLY A 295 8.92 2.10 -8.17
N GLY A 296 7.99 2.55 -7.32
CA GLY A 296 6.55 2.44 -7.51
C GLY A 296 5.99 3.04 -8.82
N PRO A 297 6.44 4.22 -9.29
CA PRO A 297 5.87 4.86 -10.48
C PRO A 297 6.01 4.01 -11.75
N VAL A 298 7.14 3.31 -11.91
CA VAL A 298 7.38 2.43 -13.07
C VAL A 298 6.41 1.26 -13.08
N ALA A 299 6.17 0.64 -11.93
CA ALA A 299 5.22 -0.47 -11.77
C ALA A 299 3.78 -0.01 -12.03
N LEU A 300 3.39 1.16 -11.52
CA LEU A 300 2.05 1.73 -11.70
C LEU A 300 1.79 2.14 -13.15
N LEU A 301 2.75 2.80 -13.81
CA LEU A 301 2.66 3.15 -15.24
C LEU A 301 2.49 1.90 -16.10
N LEU A 302 3.24 0.83 -15.80
CA LEU A 302 3.06 -0.46 -16.46
C LEU A 302 1.64 -0.99 -16.27
N MET A 303 1.16 -1.04 -15.03
CA MET A 303 -0.16 -1.57 -14.69
C MET A 303 -1.29 -0.83 -15.40
N PHE A 304 -1.38 0.49 -15.19
CA PHE A 304 -2.47 1.32 -15.72
C PHE A 304 -2.34 1.51 -17.23
N GLY A 305 -1.12 1.57 -17.77
CA GLY A 305 -0.88 1.62 -19.22
C GLY A 305 -1.35 0.36 -19.94
N LEU A 306 -1.00 -0.83 -19.42
CA LEU A 306 -1.49 -2.10 -19.98
C LEU A 306 -3.01 -2.22 -19.86
N LEU A 307 -3.58 -1.81 -18.72
CA LEU A 307 -5.02 -1.82 -18.52
C LEU A 307 -5.74 -0.86 -19.49
N ALA A 308 -5.23 0.36 -19.69
CA ALA A 308 -5.78 1.33 -20.64
C ALA A 308 -5.76 0.80 -22.08
N VAL A 309 -4.70 0.08 -22.49
CA VAL A 309 -4.63 -0.56 -23.81
C VAL A 309 -5.72 -1.61 -23.96
N VAL A 310 -5.91 -2.49 -22.98
CA VAL A 310 -6.96 -3.51 -23.06
C VAL A 310 -8.35 -2.87 -23.05
N VAL A 311 -8.57 -1.86 -22.20
CA VAL A 311 -9.83 -1.10 -22.15
C VAL A 311 -10.10 -0.41 -23.49
N SER A 312 -9.07 0.06 -24.22
CA SER A 312 -9.22 0.62 -25.57
C SER A 312 -9.61 -0.40 -26.65
N GLY A 313 -9.57 -1.71 -26.36
CA GLY A 313 -9.97 -2.79 -27.28
C GLY A 313 -8.82 -3.32 -28.11
N ARG A 314 -7.62 -2.80 -27.87
CA ARG A 314 -6.39 -3.25 -28.49
C ARG A 314 -5.84 -4.45 -27.70
N ARG A 315 -5.17 -5.35 -28.40
CA ARG A 315 -4.45 -6.45 -27.77
C ARG A 315 -3.10 -5.95 -27.27
N VAL A 316 -2.71 -6.39 -26.07
CA VAL A 316 -1.36 -6.14 -25.55
C VAL A 316 -0.38 -6.94 -26.41
N ARG A 317 0.53 -6.25 -27.09
CA ARG A 317 1.67 -6.85 -27.80
C ARG A 317 2.93 -6.56 -26.98
N TRP A 318 4.00 -7.34 -27.16
CA TRP A 318 5.29 -7.08 -26.51
C TRP A 318 5.80 -5.65 -26.79
N ARG A 319 5.55 -5.14 -28.01
CA ARG A 319 5.82 -3.74 -28.39
C ARG A 319 5.09 -2.73 -27.50
N THR A 320 3.85 -3.02 -27.13
CA THR A 320 3.08 -2.18 -26.20
C THR A 320 3.73 -2.16 -24.82
N VAL A 321 4.15 -3.32 -24.31
CA VAL A 321 4.86 -3.41 -23.03
C VAL A 321 6.13 -2.57 -23.08
N LEU A 322 6.94 -2.73 -24.14
CA LEU A 322 8.15 -1.93 -24.33
C LEU A 322 7.87 -0.44 -24.49
N LEU A 323 6.79 -0.04 -25.17
CA LEU A 323 6.42 1.37 -25.31
C LEU A 323 6.00 1.96 -23.96
N VAL A 324 5.22 1.24 -23.16
CA VAL A 324 4.77 1.71 -21.84
C VAL A 324 5.95 1.79 -20.87
N VAL A 325 6.77 0.73 -20.81
CA VAL A 325 7.99 0.72 -19.99
C VAL A 325 8.97 1.78 -20.48
N GLY A 326 9.20 1.87 -21.78
CA GLY A 326 10.09 2.85 -22.41
C GLY A 326 9.64 4.28 -22.18
N ALA A 327 8.33 4.57 -22.24
CA ALA A 327 7.79 5.88 -21.89
C ALA A 327 8.01 6.20 -20.41
N GLY A 328 7.79 5.23 -19.50
CA GLY A 328 8.06 5.41 -18.07
C GLY A 328 9.54 5.67 -17.79
N VAL A 329 10.44 4.86 -18.37
CA VAL A 329 11.90 5.04 -18.27
C VAL A 329 12.32 6.38 -18.87
N LEU A 330 11.74 6.79 -20.00
CA LEU A 330 12.04 8.07 -20.62
C LEU A 330 11.62 9.24 -19.70
N VAL A 331 10.42 9.20 -19.13
CA VAL A 331 9.94 10.25 -18.21
C VAL A 331 10.82 10.31 -16.97
N VAL A 332 11.02 9.19 -16.28
CA VAL A 332 11.85 9.13 -15.05
C VAL A 332 13.30 9.49 -15.36
N GLY A 333 13.88 8.92 -16.42
CA GLY A 333 15.24 9.20 -16.87
C GLY A 333 15.44 10.66 -17.26
N THR A 334 14.46 11.28 -17.94
CA THR A 334 14.50 12.72 -18.26
C THR A 334 14.49 13.54 -16.98
N LEU A 335 13.63 13.24 -16.01
CA LEU A 335 13.61 13.93 -14.72
C LEU A 335 14.95 13.78 -13.96
N MET A 336 15.52 12.58 -13.98
CA MET A 336 16.82 12.31 -13.35
C MET A 336 17.96 13.07 -14.02
N VAL A 337 17.99 13.12 -15.35
CA VAL A 337 19.00 13.87 -16.10
C VAL A 337 18.82 15.37 -15.91
N LEU A 338 17.59 15.89 -15.98
CA LEU A 338 17.29 17.30 -15.71
C LEU A 338 17.72 17.70 -14.29
N ASP A 339 17.52 16.81 -13.31
CA ASP A 339 18.00 17.04 -11.95
C ASP A 339 19.52 16.94 -11.84
N TYR A 340 20.17 16.03 -12.60
CA TYR A 340 21.63 15.95 -12.68
C TYR A 340 22.27 17.18 -13.33
N LEU A 341 21.61 17.84 -14.28
CA LEU A 341 22.11 19.05 -14.93
C LEU A 341 22.11 20.27 -13.99
N ARG A 342 21.42 20.20 -12.85
CA ARG A 342 21.50 21.24 -11.82
C ARG A 342 22.91 21.30 -11.21
N PRO A 343 23.30 22.46 -10.64
CA PRO A 343 24.55 22.59 -9.88
C PRO A 343 24.68 21.45 -8.86
N PRO A 344 25.88 20.87 -8.65
CA PRO A 344 26.07 19.71 -7.78
C PRO A 344 25.48 19.85 -6.36
N THR A 345 25.45 21.09 -5.85
CA THR A 345 24.89 21.48 -4.54
C THR A 345 23.36 21.48 -4.51
N GLU A 346 22.69 21.58 -5.66
CA GLU A 346 21.22 21.67 -5.79
C GLU A 346 20.58 20.37 -6.30
N ARG A 347 21.39 19.36 -6.64
CA ARG A 347 20.90 18.07 -7.12
C ARG A 347 20.13 17.35 -6.03
N THR A 348 18.93 16.86 -6.36
CA THR A 348 18.24 15.93 -5.47
C THR A 348 18.94 14.55 -5.50
N HIS A 349 18.36 13.59 -4.78
CA HIS A 349 18.84 12.22 -4.78
C HIS A 349 18.80 11.56 -6.17
N LEU A 350 17.88 11.97 -7.05
CA LEU A 350 17.80 11.49 -8.44
C LEU A 350 19.03 11.90 -9.25
N GLY A 351 19.38 13.19 -9.26
CA GLY A 351 20.56 13.71 -9.95
C GLY A 351 21.86 13.17 -9.36
N ARG A 352 21.93 13.00 -8.04
CA ARG A 352 23.08 12.34 -7.39
C ARG A 352 23.23 10.88 -7.80
N PHE A 353 22.12 10.14 -7.94
CA PHE A 353 22.17 8.76 -8.42
C PHE A 353 22.71 8.68 -9.86
N VAL A 354 22.33 9.60 -10.74
CA VAL A 354 22.92 9.69 -12.10
C VAL A 354 24.43 9.96 -12.02
N ALA A 355 24.86 10.85 -11.12
CA ALA A 355 26.30 11.09 -10.90
C ALA A 355 27.04 9.82 -10.46
N THR A 356 26.46 9.05 -9.53
CA THR A 356 27.00 7.76 -9.08
C THR A 356 27.08 6.73 -10.21
N LEU A 357 26.06 6.69 -11.09
CA LEU A 357 26.04 5.83 -12.28
C LEU A 357 27.18 6.15 -13.24
N LEU A 358 27.39 7.44 -13.53
CA LEU A 358 28.46 7.93 -14.39
C LEU A 358 29.86 7.67 -13.80
N GLN A 359 29.97 7.61 -12.48
CA GLN A 359 31.19 7.29 -11.76
C GLN A 359 31.43 5.77 -11.59
N GLY A 360 30.61 4.92 -12.23
CA GLY A 360 30.76 3.46 -12.17
C GLY A 360 30.19 2.78 -10.92
N GLY A 361 29.46 3.51 -10.07
CA GLY A 361 28.84 2.98 -8.85
C GLY A 361 27.56 2.15 -9.08
N LEU A 362 27.19 1.87 -10.32
CA LEU A 362 25.98 1.11 -10.64
C LEU A 362 25.99 -0.28 -9.98
N TRP A 363 27.12 -0.99 -10.04
CA TRP A 363 27.25 -2.34 -9.50
C TRP A 363 27.14 -2.39 -7.98
N THR A 364 27.65 -1.37 -7.27
CA THR A 364 27.56 -1.34 -5.80
C THR A 364 26.13 -1.06 -5.34
N VAL A 365 25.36 -0.26 -6.09
CA VAL A 365 23.94 -0.03 -5.81
C VAL A 365 23.10 -1.26 -6.14
N LEU A 366 23.34 -1.91 -7.29
CA LEU A 366 22.64 -3.15 -7.66
C LEU A 366 22.93 -4.26 -6.66
N ALA A 367 24.20 -4.50 -6.32
CA ALA A 367 24.59 -5.54 -5.36
C ALA A 367 23.96 -5.28 -3.97
N ARG A 368 23.86 -4.02 -3.54
CA ARG A 368 23.19 -3.67 -2.28
C ARG A 368 21.70 -3.99 -2.33
N LYS A 369 20.99 -3.59 -3.40
CA LYS A 369 19.55 -3.91 -3.59
C LYS A 369 19.29 -5.40 -3.70
N GLU A 370 20.13 -6.11 -4.44
CA GLU A 370 20.06 -7.57 -4.57
C GLU A 370 20.23 -8.24 -3.21
N SER A 371 21.24 -7.82 -2.44
CA SER A 371 21.49 -8.39 -1.11
C SER A 371 20.31 -8.17 -0.16
N ALA A 372 19.67 -6.99 -0.19
CA ALA A 372 18.45 -6.72 0.59
C ALA A 372 17.29 -7.63 0.17
N ASN A 373 17.07 -7.82 -1.13
CA ASN A 373 16.03 -8.70 -1.64
C ASN A 373 16.30 -10.18 -1.32
N LEU A 374 17.55 -10.64 -1.38
CA LEU A 374 17.94 -12.00 -1.00
C LEU A 374 17.76 -12.25 0.51
N HIS A 375 18.07 -11.28 1.37
CA HIS A 375 17.77 -11.38 2.80
C HIS A 375 16.26 -11.44 3.07
N ALA A 376 15.46 -10.63 2.35
CA ALA A 376 14.01 -10.68 2.44
C ALA A 376 13.43 -12.04 1.97
N LEU A 377 14.08 -12.71 1.01
CA LEU A 377 13.76 -14.08 0.63
C LEU A 377 14.22 -15.11 1.69
N GLY A 378 15.32 -14.84 2.39
CA GLY A 378 15.82 -15.67 3.49
C GLY A 378 14.93 -15.66 4.73
N ASP A 379 14.07 -14.64 4.88
CA ASP A 379 13.07 -14.60 5.96
C ASP A 379 11.92 -15.59 5.67
N TRP A 380 12.16 -16.83 6.08
CA TRP A 380 11.33 -18.00 5.84
C TRP A 380 9.85 -17.79 6.22
N ARG A 381 9.54 -16.89 7.16
CA ARG A 381 8.19 -16.61 7.62
C ARG A 381 7.31 -16.04 6.51
N VAL A 382 7.84 -15.06 5.76
CA VAL A 382 7.11 -14.41 4.67
C VAL A 382 7.01 -15.35 3.46
N LEU A 383 8.08 -16.10 3.20
CA LEU A 383 8.16 -17.02 2.06
C LEU A 383 7.24 -18.24 2.23
N VAL A 384 7.21 -18.87 3.42
CA VAL A 384 6.32 -20.00 3.72
C VAL A 384 4.85 -19.59 3.67
N LEU A 385 4.51 -18.40 4.14
CA LEU A 385 3.13 -17.94 4.19
C LEU A 385 2.64 -17.42 2.83
N LEU A 386 3.48 -16.75 2.04
CA LEU A 386 3.14 -16.33 0.68
C LEU A 386 3.08 -17.51 -0.29
N VAL A 387 4.12 -18.36 -0.30
CA VAL A 387 4.12 -19.58 -1.10
C VAL A 387 3.03 -20.51 -0.60
N GLY A 388 2.75 -20.58 0.69
CA GLY A 388 1.60 -21.29 1.25
C GLY A 388 0.27 -20.76 0.71
N ALA A 389 0.04 -19.45 0.72
CA ALA A 389 -1.20 -18.83 0.23
C ALA A 389 -1.40 -19.04 -1.29
N VAL A 390 -0.35 -18.76 -2.08
CA VAL A 390 -0.36 -18.90 -3.53
C VAL A 390 -0.42 -20.36 -3.93
N ALA A 391 0.35 -21.25 -3.29
CA ALA A 391 0.35 -22.68 -3.58
C ALA A 391 -0.94 -23.34 -3.11
N LEU A 392 -1.52 -23.00 -1.95
CA LEU A 392 -2.82 -23.55 -1.54
C LEU A 392 -3.94 -23.05 -2.45
N GLY A 393 -3.93 -21.77 -2.82
CA GLY A 393 -4.88 -21.20 -3.79
C GLY A 393 -4.75 -21.83 -5.18
N TRP A 394 -3.53 -21.96 -5.69
CA TRP A 394 -3.21 -22.58 -6.98
C TRP A 394 -3.49 -24.09 -6.99
N LEU A 395 -3.10 -24.82 -5.94
CA LEU A 395 -3.34 -26.26 -5.79
C LEU A 395 -4.83 -26.57 -5.62
N ALA A 396 -5.58 -25.70 -4.96
CA ALA A 396 -7.04 -25.78 -4.90
C ALA A 396 -7.67 -25.54 -6.28
N LEU A 397 -7.18 -24.55 -7.04
CA LEU A 397 -7.68 -24.20 -8.37
C LEU A 397 -7.35 -25.25 -9.45
N VAL A 398 -6.09 -25.71 -9.49
CA VAL A 398 -5.58 -26.68 -10.47
C VAL A 398 -6.12 -28.08 -10.20
N ARG A 399 -6.18 -28.55 -8.94
CA ARG A 399 -6.80 -29.86 -8.65
C ARG A 399 -8.30 -29.87 -8.90
N TYR A 400 -8.97 -28.73 -8.74
CA TYR A 400 -10.39 -28.59 -9.09
C TYR A 400 -10.59 -28.69 -10.60
N ALA A 401 -9.80 -27.98 -11.40
CA ALA A 401 -9.86 -28.04 -12.87
C ALA A 401 -9.55 -29.45 -13.41
N HIS A 402 -8.49 -30.09 -12.88
CA HIS A 402 -8.00 -31.37 -13.40
C HIS A 402 -8.92 -32.57 -13.08
N ARG A 403 -9.54 -32.62 -11.88
CA ARG A 403 -10.42 -33.76 -11.50
C ARG A 403 -11.77 -33.82 -12.23
N ARG A 404 -12.17 -32.76 -12.93
CA ARG A 404 -13.43 -32.71 -13.69
C ARG A 404 -13.24 -32.64 -15.22
N GLY A 405 -12.00 -32.79 -15.71
CA GLY A 405 -11.69 -32.62 -17.14
C GLY A 405 -11.99 -31.21 -17.66
N ARG A 406 -12.07 -30.22 -16.77
CA ARG A 406 -12.50 -28.85 -17.04
C ARG A 406 -11.29 -27.93 -17.14
N ARG A 407 -11.30 -26.99 -18.08
CA ARG A 407 -10.20 -26.00 -18.18
C ARG A 407 -10.34 -25.02 -17.01
N LEU A 408 -9.27 -24.32 -16.61
CA LEU A 408 -9.29 -23.28 -15.56
C LEU A 408 -10.42 -22.24 -15.78
N ARG A 409 -10.83 -22.09 -17.04
CA ARG A 409 -11.93 -21.27 -17.57
C ARG A 409 -13.31 -21.66 -17.00
N ASP A 410 -13.47 -22.86 -16.48
CA ASP A 410 -14.72 -23.44 -15.95
C ASP A 410 -14.77 -23.49 -14.41
N THR A 411 -13.86 -22.78 -13.73
CA THR A 411 -13.86 -22.59 -12.26
C THR A 411 -14.78 -21.44 -11.83
N ASP A 412 -15.15 -21.32 -10.55
CA ASP A 412 -16.00 -20.22 -10.06
C ASP A 412 -15.35 -18.83 -10.16
N LEU A 413 -14.01 -18.73 -10.07
CA LEU A 413 -13.27 -17.52 -10.50
C LEU A 413 -13.42 -17.29 -12.01
N GLY A 414 -13.51 -18.37 -12.78
CA GLY A 414 -13.93 -18.35 -14.18
C GLY A 414 -15.38 -17.88 -14.39
N GLY A 415 -16.26 -17.91 -13.39
CA GLY A 415 -17.61 -17.32 -13.41
C GLY A 415 -17.63 -15.80 -13.23
N LEU A 416 -16.66 -15.24 -12.51
CA LEU A 416 -16.47 -13.78 -12.43
C LEU A 416 -16.06 -13.17 -13.77
N VAL A 417 -15.31 -13.90 -14.61
CA VAL A 417 -14.76 -13.32 -15.84
C VAL A 417 -15.80 -13.02 -16.93
N PRO A 418 -16.81 -13.87 -17.19
CA PRO A 418 -17.94 -13.52 -18.04
C PRO A 418 -18.65 -12.25 -17.54
N LEU A 419 -18.73 -12.07 -16.22
CA LEU A 419 -19.42 -10.96 -15.58
C LEU A 419 -18.58 -9.69 -15.51
N VAL A 420 -17.25 -9.80 -15.55
CA VAL A 420 -16.30 -8.68 -15.62
C VAL A 420 -15.14 -9.07 -16.53
N PRO A 421 -15.28 -8.95 -17.87
CA PRO A 421 -14.27 -9.38 -18.82
C PRO A 421 -12.90 -8.74 -18.62
N LEU A 422 -12.86 -7.51 -18.08
CA LEU A 422 -11.63 -6.78 -17.78
C LEU A 422 -10.86 -7.33 -16.57
N LEU A 423 -11.47 -8.17 -15.73
CA LEU A 423 -10.82 -8.70 -14.52
C LEU A 423 -9.55 -9.49 -14.83
N ARG A 424 -9.56 -10.33 -15.86
CA ARG A 424 -8.34 -11.10 -16.27
C ARG A 424 -7.21 -10.17 -16.67
N ALA A 425 -7.52 -9.11 -17.42
CA ALA A 425 -6.53 -8.13 -17.84
C ALA A 425 -6.00 -7.31 -16.66
N GLY A 426 -6.88 -6.90 -15.74
CA GLY A 426 -6.50 -6.23 -14.50
C GLY A 426 -5.56 -7.07 -13.64
N LEU A 427 -5.89 -8.34 -13.41
CA LEU A 427 -5.05 -9.27 -12.64
C LEU A 427 -3.69 -9.52 -13.29
N ALA A 428 -3.64 -9.64 -14.62
CA ALA A 428 -2.38 -9.81 -15.34
C ALA A 428 -1.49 -8.55 -15.26
N ALA A 429 -2.09 -7.37 -15.46
CA ALA A 429 -1.39 -6.09 -15.34
C ALA A 429 -0.91 -5.83 -13.90
N TRP A 430 -1.75 -6.13 -12.91
CA TRP A 430 -1.40 -6.07 -11.49
C TRP A 430 -0.27 -7.04 -11.15
N GLY A 431 -0.33 -8.29 -11.60
CA GLY A 431 0.73 -9.27 -11.36
C GLY A 431 2.08 -8.81 -11.94
N ALA A 432 2.09 -8.26 -13.15
CA ALA A 432 3.28 -7.66 -13.74
C ALA A 432 3.81 -6.49 -12.90
N ALA A 433 2.92 -5.62 -12.40
CA ALA A 433 3.28 -4.50 -11.55
C ALA A 433 3.82 -4.93 -10.18
N MET A 434 3.26 -5.97 -9.56
CA MET A 434 3.79 -6.54 -8.31
C MET A 434 5.19 -7.12 -8.50
N VAL A 435 5.47 -7.76 -9.65
CA VAL A 435 6.81 -8.25 -10.00
C VAL A 435 7.78 -7.10 -10.20
N VAL A 436 7.41 -6.07 -10.96
CA VAL A 436 8.26 -4.88 -11.14
C VAL A 436 8.48 -4.17 -9.81
N GLY A 437 7.43 -4.00 -9.00
CA GLY A 437 7.51 -3.42 -7.66
C GLY A 437 8.45 -4.21 -6.75
N PHE A 438 8.35 -5.54 -6.75
CA PHE A 438 9.28 -6.45 -6.06
C PHE A 438 10.74 -6.23 -6.48
N LEU A 439 11.01 -6.10 -7.78
CA LEU A 439 12.36 -5.92 -8.30
C LEU A 439 12.93 -4.51 -8.03
N MET A 440 12.08 -3.49 -8.01
CA MET A 440 12.50 -2.10 -7.88
C MET A 440 12.69 -1.65 -6.43
N ASN A 441 11.99 -2.28 -5.49
CA ASN A 441 11.95 -1.88 -4.09
C ASN A 441 12.75 -2.82 -3.17
N ASP A 442 13.19 -2.28 -2.03
CA ASP A 442 14.04 -2.98 -1.08
C ASP A 442 13.25 -3.89 -0.10
N SER A 443 11.92 -3.97 -0.23
CA SER A 443 11.07 -4.83 0.61
C SER A 443 10.89 -6.24 0.08
N GLY A 444 11.46 -6.55 -1.09
CA GLY A 444 11.34 -7.84 -1.73
C GLY A 444 9.90 -8.36 -1.74
N ILE A 445 9.73 -9.59 -1.25
CA ILE A 445 8.52 -10.40 -1.43
C ILE A 445 7.29 -9.88 -0.65
N ILE A 446 7.48 -8.88 0.21
CA ILE A 446 6.40 -8.24 0.98
C ILE A 446 5.39 -7.56 0.05
N ILE A 447 5.84 -6.92 -1.03
CA ILE A 447 4.97 -6.19 -1.97
C ILE A 447 3.85 -7.09 -2.54
N PRO A 448 4.14 -8.21 -3.22
CA PRO A 448 3.09 -9.09 -3.71
C PRO A 448 2.26 -9.71 -2.57
N ALA A 449 2.85 -9.96 -1.40
CA ALA A 449 2.11 -10.50 -0.25
C ALA A 449 1.02 -9.56 0.24
N ILE A 450 1.34 -8.27 0.41
CA ILE A 450 0.38 -7.24 0.81
C ILE A 450 -0.70 -7.04 -0.25
N GLY A 451 -0.33 -7.04 -1.54
CA GLY A 451 -1.30 -6.98 -2.61
C GLY A 451 -2.29 -8.17 -2.57
N ILE A 452 -1.81 -9.38 -2.31
CA ILE A 452 -2.66 -10.57 -2.15
C ILE A 452 -3.55 -10.48 -0.90
N ALA A 453 -3.01 -9.95 0.21
CA ALA A 453 -3.76 -9.77 1.46
C ALA A 453 -5.02 -8.90 1.29
N LEU A 454 -4.96 -7.92 0.40
CA LEU A 454 -6.13 -7.14 -0.01
C LEU A 454 -6.98 -7.87 -1.06
N LEU A 455 -6.36 -8.37 -2.12
CA LEU A 455 -7.07 -8.84 -3.32
C LEU A 455 -7.80 -10.17 -3.11
N ALA A 456 -7.16 -11.16 -2.47
CA ALA A 456 -7.71 -12.50 -2.36
C ALA A 456 -9.01 -12.55 -1.54
N PRO A 457 -9.11 -11.89 -0.36
CA PRO A 457 -10.36 -11.88 0.40
C PRO A 457 -11.50 -11.19 -0.36
N LEU A 458 -11.21 -10.12 -1.12
CA LEU A 458 -12.21 -9.42 -1.94
C LEU A 458 -12.75 -10.29 -3.07
N LEU A 459 -11.87 -11.02 -3.78
CA LEU A 459 -12.30 -11.92 -4.86
C LEU A 459 -13.12 -13.09 -4.32
N LEU A 460 -12.73 -13.67 -3.18
CA LEU A 460 -13.47 -14.76 -2.55
C LEU A 460 -14.83 -14.30 -2.02
N ALA A 461 -14.91 -13.09 -1.45
CA ALA A 461 -16.19 -12.48 -1.07
C ALA A 461 -17.11 -12.25 -2.28
N ALA A 462 -16.55 -11.82 -3.42
CA ALA A 462 -17.30 -11.65 -4.66
C ALA A 462 -17.81 -12.99 -5.22
N VAL A 463 -16.99 -14.05 -5.19
CA VAL A 463 -17.41 -15.41 -5.59
C VAL A 463 -18.52 -15.93 -4.66
N ALA A 464 -18.42 -15.70 -3.36
CA ALA A 464 -19.45 -16.11 -2.41
C ALA A 464 -20.80 -15.43 -2.71
N ARG A 465 -20.76 -14.15 -3.13
CA ARG A 465 -21.96 -13.41 -3.53
C ARG A 465 -22.57 -13.89 -4.84
N LEU A 466 -21.77 -14.17 -5.86
CA LEU A 466 -22.28 -14.69 -7.14
C LEU A 466 -23.19 -15.89 -6.97
N ARG A 467 -22.77 -16.82 -6.10
CA ARG A 467 -23.54 -18.02 -5.80
C ARG A 467 -24.83 -17.76 -5.00
N ASP A 468 -25.00 -16.56 -4.42
CA ASP A 468 -26.24 -16.13 -3.77
C ASP A 468 -27.28 -15.65 -4.80
N GLU A 469 -26.86 -14.90 -5.82
CA GLU A 469 -27.72 -14.37 -6.87
C GLU A 469 -28.32 -15.49 -7.75
N ASP A 470 -27.49 -16.47 -8.17
CA ASP A 470 -27.94 -17.64 -8.94
C ASP A 470 -29.07 -18.44 -8.25
N GLN A 471 -29.07 -18.49 -6.90
CA GLN A 471 -30.13 -19.17 -6.13
C GLN A 471 -31.42 -18.35 -6.03
N GLY A 472 -31.31 -17.03 -6.01
CA GLY A 472 -32.47 -16.14 -5.98
C GLY A 472 -33.30 -16.20 -7.26
N GLU A 473 -32.65 -16.38 -8.41
CA GLU A 473 -33.31 -16.56 -9.71
C GLU A 473 -33.92 -17.96 -9.85
N HIS A 474 -33.15 -19.03 -9.59
CA HIS A 474 -33.68 -20.41 -9.68
C HIS A 474 -34.82 -20.68 -8.66
N GLY A 475 -34.78 -20.08 -7.47
CA GLY A 475 -35.85 -20.20 -6.48
C GLY A 475 -37.12 -19.41 -6.82
N ARG A 476 -37.01 -18.37 -7.66
CA ARG A 476 -38.17 -17.63 -8.20
C ARG A 476 -38.82 -18.40 -9.34
N ASP A 477 -38.04 -18.99 -10.24
CA ASP A 477 -38.56 -19.77 -11.37
C ASP A 477 -39.29 -21.04 -10.90
N VAL A 478 -38.79 -21.74 -9.87
CA VAL A 478 -39.48 -22.90 -9.28
C VAL A 478 -40.79 -22.50 -8.59
N ARG A 479 -40.80 -21.37 -7.85
CA ARG A 479 -42.05 -20.87 -7.22
C ARG A 479 -43.07 -20.33 -8.23
N ALA A 480 -42.61 -19.78 -9.35
CA ALA A 480 -43.49 -19.35 -10.43
C ALA A 480 -44.07 -20.55 -11.19
N ALA A 481 -43.32 -21.65 -11.30
CA ALA A 481 -43.80 -22.91 -11.88
C ALA A 481 -44.79 -23.66 -10.96
N ASP A 482 -44.62 -23.58 -9.64
CA ASP A 482 -45.55 -24.19 -8.65
C ASP A 482 -46.87 -23.40 -8.48
N LEU A 483 -46.94 -22.16 -8.97
CA LEU A 483 -48.16 -21.35 -9.00
C LEU A 483 -48.87 -21.42 -10.38
N GLY A 484 -48.90 -22.62 -10.97
CA GLY A 484 -49.70 -22.90 -12.16
C GLY A 484 -51.17 -22.49 -12.00
N PRO A 485 -51.90 -22.22 -13.11
CA PRO A 485 -53.17 -21.52 -13.07
C PRO A 485 -54.18 -22.29 -12.22
N ALA A 486 -54.72 -21.60 -11.20
CA ALA A 486 -55.89 -22.07 -10.48
C ALA A 486 -57.01 -22.26 -11.52
N VAL A 487 -57.33 -23.53 -11.79
CA VAL A 487 -58.48 -23.92 -12.60
C VAL A 487 -59.71 -23.44 -11.84
N SER A 488 -60.37 -22.42 -12.38
CA SER A 488 -61.71 -22.01 -11.99
C SER A 488 -62.68 -23.15 -12.29
N GLY A 489 -63.21 -23.76 -11.23
CA GLY A 489 -64.40 -24.63 -11.29
C GLY A 489 -65.65 -23.85 -10.98
#